data_AF-A0A3D3R4T3-F1
#
_entry.id   AF-A0A3D3R4T3-F1
#
_cell.length_a   1.000
_cell.length_b   1.000
_cell.length_c   1.000
_cell.angle_alpha   90.00
_cell.angle_beta   90.00
_cell.angle_gamma   90.00
#
_symmetry.space_group_name_H-M   'P 1'
#
loop_
_entity.id
_entity.type
_entity.pdbx_description
1 polymer ?
#
loop_
_entity_poly.entity_id
_entity_poly.type
_entity_poly.pdbx_seq_one_letter_code
_entity_poly.pdbx_strand_id
1 'polypeptide(L)'
;QQWEEDFVSVSILKGNCRIQQGEATLRSRQMVIWHRKTRQTDRISVYMEGEVRVDLPGESKTENSLLVNLVTQNGLKQDFRRPARITTAPDDPVLNRAIERRGIPHDHQLKRAQFIVEKPPLEG
;
A
#
# COMPACT_ATOMS: atom_id res chain seq x y z
N GLN A 1 -11.66 -7.57 4.17
CA GLN A 1 -12.67 -7.71 3.10
C GLN A 1 -11.94 -7.55 1.79
N GLN A 2 -12.30 -8.30 0.75
CA GLN A 2 -11.62 -8.21 -0.54
C GLN A 2 -12.62 -8.47 -1.68
N TRP A 3 -12.50 -7.74 -2.77
CA TRP A 3 -13.25 -7.99 -4.00
C TRP A 3 -12.42 -7.54 -5.20
N GLU A 4 -12.80 -7.96 -6.40
CA GLU A 4 -12.18 -7.50 -7.65
C GLU A 4 -13.21 -6.71 -8.45
N GLU A 5 -12.79 -5.55 -8.96
CA GLU A 5 -13.61 -4.65 -9.77
C GLU A 5 -12.74 -4.11 -10.92
N ASP A 6 -13.20 -4.22 -12.17
CA ASP A 6 -12.49 -3.70 -13.35
C ASP A 6 -10.99 -4.09 -13.44
N PHE A 7 -10.66 -5.36 -13.16
CA PHE A 7 -9.28 -5.87 -13.10
C PHE A 7 -8.40 -5.23 -12.00
N VAL A 8 -9.04 -4.63 -11.00
CA VAL A 8 -8.43 -4.07 -9.80
C VAL A 8 -8.95 -4.86 -8.59
N SER A 9 -8.06 -5.58 -7.93
CA SER A 9 -8.34 -6.21 -6.65
C SER A 9 -8.33 -5.16 -5.54
N VAL A 10 -9.47 -4.93 -4.91
CA VAL A 10 -9.62 -4.01 -3.77
C VAL A 10 -9.66 -4.82 -2.48
N SER A 11 -8.76 -4.51 -1.55
CA SER A 11 -8.66 -5.18 -0.25
C SER A 11 -8.72 -4.15 0.88
N ILE A 12 -9.68 -4.30 1.78
CA ILE A 12 -9.78 -3.51 3.01
C ILE A 12 -9.26 -4.38 4.17
N LEU A 13 -8.25 -3.86 4.86
CA LEU A 13 -7.62 -4.46 6.02
C LEU A 13 -7.82 -3.54 7.22
N LYS A 14 -8.22 -4.15 8.34
CA LYS A 14 -8.48 -3.44 9.60
C LYS A 14 -7.83 -4.22 10.74
N GLY A 15 -7.15 -3.49 11.62
CA GLY A 15 -6.39 -4.00 12.74
C GLY A 15 -4.94 -4.35 12.35
N ASN A 16 -3.98 -3.71 13.01
CA ASN A 16 -2.53 -4.01 12.95
C ASN A 16 -2.01 -4.34 11.55
N CYS A 17 -2.27 -3.44 10.60
CA CYS A 17 -1.89 -3.64 9.23
C CYS A 17 -0.44 -3.19 9.03
N ARG A 18 0.35 -4.01 8.32
CA ARG A 18 1.77 -3.75 8.05
C ARG A 18 2.09 -4.07 6.59
N ILE A 19 2.78 -3.15 5.94
CA ILE A 19 3.39 -3.35 4.63
C ILE A 19 4.89 -3.27 4.82
N GLN A 20 5.61 -4.19 4.21
CA GLN A 20 7.07 -4.17 4.20
C GLN A 20 7.55 -4.28 2.76
N GLN A 21 8.39 -3.35 2.33
CA GLN A 21 9.02 -3.35 1.03
C GLN A 21 10.52 -3.15 1.20
N GLY A 22 11.28 -4.24 1.13
CA GLY A 22 12.70 -4.23 1.50
C GLY A 22 12.87 -3.84 2.97
N GLU A 23 13.59 -2.74 3.21
CA GLU A 23 13.85 -2.16 4.54
C GLU A 23 12.75 -1.20 5.00
N ALA A 24 11.92 -0.67 4.08
CA ALA A 24 10.81 0.20 4.43
C ALA A 24 9.66 -0.60 5.07
N THR A 25 9.17 -0.14 6.21
CA THR A 25 8.01 -0.71 6.91
C THR A 25 6.96 0.37 7.13
N LEU A 26 5.77 0.17 6.57
CA LEU A 26 4.60 1.01 6.83
C LEU A 26 3.64 0.27 7.75
N ARG A 27 3.13 0.96 8.77
CA ARG A 27 2.17 0.41 9.75
C ARG A 27 0.97 1.34 9.87
N SER A 28 -0.20 0.77 10.08
CA SER A 28 -1.42 1.53 10.33
C SER A 28 -2.48 0.66 11.00
N ARG A 29 -3.49 1.29 11.60
CA ARG A 29 -4.66 0.57 12.12
C ARG A 29 -5.57 0.09 10.99
N GLN A 30 -5.69 0.84 9.91
CA GLN A 30 -6.59 0.54 8.81
C GLN A 30 -5.90 0.85 7.48
N MET A 31 -6.12 -0.01 6.47
CA MET A 31 -5.64 0.25 5.12
C MET A 31 -6.58 -0.28 4.04
N VAL A 32 -6.56 0.39 2.90
CA VAL A 32 -7.26 -0.01 1.67
C VAL A 32 -6.20 -0.18 0.59
N ILE A 33 -6.18 -1.33 -0.05
CA ILE A 33 -5.23 -1.69 -1.10
C ILE A 33 -6.00 -1.84 -2.40
N TRP A 34 -5.60 -1.11 -3.44
CA TRP A 34 -6.02 -1.35 -4.81
C TRP A 34 -4.86 -1.95 -5.58
N HIS A 35 -4.97 -3.22 -5.91
CA HIS A 35 -3.98 -3.95 -6.68
C HIS A 35 -4.48 -4.12 -8.10
N ARG A 36 -3.83 -3.44 -9.04
CA ARG A 36 -4.03 -3.63 -10.46
C ARG A 36 -2.88 -4.46 -11.02
N LYS A 37 -3.19 -5.71 -11.35
CA LYS A 37 -2.24 -6.61 -12.00
C LYS A 37 -2.17 -6.26 -13.48
N THR A 38 -0.98 -5.97 -13.99
CA THR A 38 -0.72 -5.85 -15.43
C THR A 38 0.29 -6.90 -15.87
N ARG A 39 0.41 -7.14 -17.19
CA ARG A 39 1.35 -8.15 -17.72
C ARG A 39 2.83 -7.82 -17.43
N GLN A 40 3.17 -6.56 -17.17
CA GLN A 40 4.56 -6.10 -17.03
C GLN A 40 4.88 -5.57 -15.63
N THR A 41 3.91 -4.98 -14.93
CA THR A 41 4.09 -4.40 -13.60
C THR A 41 2.82 -4.50 -12.76
N ASP A 42 2.96 -4.81 -11.48
CA ASP A 42 1.88 -4.71 -10.52
C ASP A 42 1.85 -3.30 -9.94
N ARG A 43 0.73 -2.61 -10.14
CA ARG A 43 0.47 -1.30 -9.53
C ARG A 43 -0.39 -1.50 -8.30
N ILE A 44 0.10 -1.05 -7.16
CA ILE A 44 -0.54 -1.24 -5.86
C ILE A 44 -0.69 0.13 -5.22
N SER A 45 -1.90 0.67 -5.19
CA SER A 45 -2.21 1.86 -4.42
C SER A 45 -2.63 1.44 -3.02
N VAL A 46 -2.09 2.07 -1.99
CA VAL A 46 -2.42 1.78 -0.60
C VAL A 46 -2.78 3.06 0.11
N TYR A 47 -4.01 3.15 0.57
CA TYR A 47 -4.44 4.15 1.56
C TYR A 47 -4.29 3.56 2.96
N MET A 48 -3.72 4.33 3.88
CA MET A 48 -3.55 3.96 5.28
C MET A 48 -4.11 5.07 6.16
N GLU A 49 -4.76 4.69 7.25
CA GLU A 49 -5.36 5.63 8.21
C GLU A 49 -5.34 5.06 9.63
N GLY A 50 -5.26 5.97 10.59
CA GLY A 50 -5.30 5.64 12.02
C GLY A 50 -3.91 5.22 12.49
N GLU A 51 -3.10 6.22 12.88
CA GLU A 51 -1.71 6.05 13.31
C GLU A 51 -0.83 5.43 12.23
N VAL A 52 -0.71 6.12 11.10
CA VAL A 52 0.21 5.68 10.06
C VAL A 52 1.63 5.96 10.51
N ARG A 53 2.46 4.92 10.58
CA ARG A 53 3.89 5.04 10.85
C ARG A 53 4.66 4.50 9.66
N VAL A 54 5.49 5.35 9.07
CA VAL A 54 6.38 5.03 7.97
C VAL A 54 7.78 4.96 8.53
N ASP A 55 8.34 3.76 8.53
CA ASP A 55 9.72 3.49 8.91
C ASP A 55 10.51 3.27 7.62
N LEU A 56 11.36 4.23 7.28
CA LEU A 56 12.29 4.19 6.16
C LEU A 56 13.71 4.00 6.71
N PRO A 57 14.64 3.43 5.92
CA PRO A 57 16.03 3.33 6.35
C PRO A 57 16.60 4.73 6.63
N GLY A 58 16.86 5.02 7.90
CA GLY A 58 17.39 6.31 8.38
C GLY A 58 16.33 7.36 8.75
N GLU A 59 15.04 7.10 8.57
CA GLU A 59 13.99 8.08 8.93
C GLU A 59 12.67 7.38 9.33
N SER A 60 12.07 7.80 10.44
CA SER A 60 10.72 7.39 10.81
C SER A 60 9.78 8.58 10.84
N LYS A 61 8.65 8.48 10.12
CA LYS A 61 7.60 9.50 10.05
C LYS A 61 6.28 8.93 10.56
N THR A 62 5.47 9.79 11.20
CA THR A 62 4.14 9.42 11.68
C THR A 62 3.12 10.39 11.12
N GLU A 63 2.11 9.87 10.44
CA GLU A 63 1.06 10.62 9.76
C GLU A 63 -0.32 10.12 10.21
N ASN A 64 -1.35 10.97 10.14
CA ASN A 64 -2.72 10.55 10.45
C ASN A 64 -3.33 9.69 9.35
N SER A 65 -3.03 10.01 8.09
CA SER A 65 -3.42 9.21 6.93
C SER A 65 -2.49 9.44 5.75
N LEU A 66 -2.20 8.37 5.01
CA LEU A 66 -1.22 8.37 3.93
C LEU A 66 -1.73 7.55 2.76
N LEU A 67 -1.63 8.12 1.55
CA LEU A 67 -1.88 7.41 0.30
C LEU A 67 -0.54 7.20 -0.39
N VAL A 68 -0.14 5.95 -0.60
CA VAL A 68 1.08 5.60 -1.32
C VAL A 68 0.74 4.81 -2.58
N ASN A 69 1.50 5.05 -3.64
CA ASN A 69 1.43 4.27 -4.86
C ASN A 69 2.73 3.48 -4.99
N LEU A 70 2.61 2.17 -4.94
CA LEU A 70 3.71 1.22 -5.05
C LEU A 70 3.64 0.57 -6.43
N VAL A 71 4.80 0.35 -7.03
CA VAL A 71 4.93 -0.40 -8.28
C VAL A 71 5.95 -1.51 -8.04
N THR A 72 5.58 -2.75 -8.30
CA THR A 72 6.45 -3.91 -8.16
C THR A 72 6.42 -4.76 -9.43
N GLN A 73 7.55 -5.37 -9.75
CA GLN A 73 7.66 -6.36 -10.83
C GLN A 73 7.56 -7.79 -10.31
N ASN A 74 7.70 -7.98 -8.99
CA ASN A 74 7.82 -9.30 -8.36
C ASN A 74 6.54 -9.75 -7.65
N GLY A 75 5.40 -9.14 -7.99
CA GLY A 75 4.10 -9.41 -7.37
C GLY A 75 3.96 -8.90 -5.93
N LEU A 76 2.81 -9.21 -5.32
CA LEU A 76 2.45 -8.85 -3.95
C LEU A 76 2.31 -10.14 -3.11
N LYS A 77 3.14 -10.29 -2.08
CA LYS A 77 2.98 -11.37 -1.10
C LYS A 77 2.08 -10.87 0.04
N GLN A 78 0.85 -11.36 0.08
CA GLN A 78 -0.12 -10.98 1.10
C GLN A 78 -0.20 -12.08 2.17
N ASP A 79 0.30 -11.79 3.37
CA ASP A 79 0.13 -12.67 4.54
C ASP A 79 -1.03 -12.13 5.38
N PHE A 80 -2.21 -12.71 5.19
CA PHE A 80 -3.41 -12.34 5.94
C PHE A 80 -3.62 -13.33 7.08
N ARG A 81 -3.48 -12.86 8.33
CA ARG A 81 -3.79 -13.67 9.52
C ARG A 81 -5.23 -14.23 9.52
N ARG A 82 -6.16 -13.56 8.84
CA ARG A 82 -7.50 -14.08 8.57
C ARG A 82 -7.79 -13.90 7.09
N PRO A 83 -8.24 -14.95 6.38
CA PRO A 83 -8.64 -14.81 5.00
C PRO A 83 -9.70 -13.71 4.91
N ALA A 84 -9.44 -12.69 4.08
CA ALA A 84 -10.39 -11.63 3.86
C ALA A 84 -11.67 -12.25 3.28
N ARG A 85 -12.79 -12.11 3.98
CA ARG A 85 -14.09 -12.54 3.44
C ARG A 85 -14.31 -11.79 2.12
N ILE A 86 -14.57 -12.54 1.05
CA ILE A 86 -14.90 -11.97 -0.25
C ILE A 86 -16.29 -11.39 -0.12
N THR A 87 -16.36 -10.09 0.10
CA THR A 87 -17.60 -9.36 0.35
C THR A 87 -17.36 -7.96 -0.18
N THR A 88 -18.21 -7.54 -1.10
CA THR A 88 -18.31 -6.17 -1.56
C THR A 88 -18.74 -5.32 -0.36
N ALA A 89 -17.93 -4.31 -0.04
CA ALA A 89 -18.20 -3.42 1.09
C ALA A 89 -18.25 -1.96 0.63
N PRO A 90 -19.20 -1.59 -0.24
CA PRO A 90 -19.33 -0.22 -0.73
C PRO A 90 -19.66 0.80 0.39
N ASP A 91 -20.16 0.34 1.55
CA ASP A 91 -20.50 1.20 2.70
C ASP A 91 -19.40 1.28 3.78
N ASP A 92 -18.18 0.82 3.49
CA ASP A 92 -17.11 0.88 4.49
C ASP A 92 -16.61 2.34 4.66
N PRO A 93 -16.67 2.95 5.86
CA PRO A 93 -16.32 4.36 6.04
C PRO A 93 -14.84 4.65 5.72
N VAL A 94 -13.96 3.65 5.86
CA VAL A 94 -12.55 3.78 5.45
C VAL A 94 -12.44 3.81 3.93
N LEU A 95 -13.22 2.97 3.24
CA LEU A 95 -13.24 2.94 1.78
C LEU A 95 -13.74 4.26 1.21
N ASN A 96 -14.81 4.83 1.78
CA ASN A 96 -15.34 6.13 1.35
C ASN A 96 -14.27 7.22 1.48
N ARG A 97 -13.62 7.34 2.64
CA ARG A 97 -12.50 8.29 2.84
C ARG A 97 -11.36 8.05 1.88
N ALA A 98 -11.03 6.79 1.62
CA ALA A 98 -9.96 6.41 0.72
C ALA A 98 -10.28 6.75 -0.74
N ILE A 99 -11.54 6.58 -1.17
CA ILE A 99 -12.06 6.99 -2.47
C ILE A 99 -12.06 8.52 -2.58
N GLU A 100 -12.51 9.24 -1.56
CA GLU A 100 -12.46 10.72 -1.53
C GLU A 100 -11.02 11.23 -1.66
N ARG A 101 -10.08 10.65 -0.92
CA ARG A 101 -8.63 10.96 -1.02
C ARG A 101 -8.03 10.61 -2.37
N ARG A 102 -8.50 9.52 -3.00
CA ARG A 102 -8.00 9.02 -4.30
C ARG A 102 -8.63 9.75 -5.49
N GLY A 103 -9.88 10.22 -5.36
CA GLY A 103 -10.63 10.94 -6.38
C GLY A 103 -10.13 12.37 -6.60
N ILE A 104 -9.38 12.92 -5.63
CA ILE A 104 -8.57 14.11 -5.83
C ILE A 104 -7.25 13.62 -6.47
N PRO A 105 -6.89 14.05 -7.70
CA PRO A 105 -5.64 13.70 -8.34
C PRO A 105 -4.47 14.40 -7.64
N HIS A 106 -4.16 13.96 -6.42
CA HIS A 106 -2.90 14.31 -5.78
C HIS A 106 -1.82 13.46 -6.43
N ASP A 107 -1.03 14.11 -7.29
CA ASP A 107 0.22 13.64 -7.88
C ASP A 107 1.30 13.41 -6.80
N HIS A 108 0.97 12.72 -5.71
CA HIS A 108 1.95 11.98 -4.91
C HIS A 108 2.14 10.61 -5.59
N GLN A 109 2.48 10.65 -6.88
CA GLN A 109 3.31 9.60 -7.42
C GLN A 109 4.60 9.66 -6.59
N LEU A 110 4.83 8.66 -5.74
CA LEU A 110 6.19 8.28 -5.38
C LEU A 110 6.86 7.90 -6.70
N LYS A 111 7.32 8.91 -7.46
CA LYS A 111 8.12 8.76 -8.67
C LYS A 111 9.34 7.99 -8.20
N ARG A 112 9.40 6.72 -8.61
CA ARG A 112 10.40 5.72 -8.26
C ARG A 112 10.37 5.26 -6.80
N ALA A 113 9.70 4.13 -6.56
CA ALA A 113 10.32 3.06 -5.75
C ALA A 113 11.38 2.33 -6.60
N GLN A 114 12.29 3.10 -7.19
CA GLN A 114 13.64 2.65 -7.53
C GLN A 114 14.53 3.50 -6.63
N PHE A 115 14.64 3.10 -5.36
CA PHE A 115 15.94 3.30 -4.74
C PHE A 115 16.83 2.25 -5.39
N ILE A 116 17.54 2.66 -6.44
CA ILE A 116 18.73 1.95 -6.85
C ILE A 116 19.65 2.11 -5.64
N VAL A 117 19.82 1.04 -4.87
CA VAL A 117 21.01 0.91 -4.05
C VAL A 117 22.14 0.87 -5.06
N GLU A 118 22.75 2.01 -5.33
CA GLU A 118 24.14 2.03 -5.74
C GLU A 118 24.87 1.38 -4.58
N LYS A 119 25.06 0.06 -4.66
CA LYS A 119 26.05 -0.61 -3.82
C LYS A 119 27.35 0.13 -4.10
N PRO A 120 28.01 0.78 -3.12
CA PRO A 120 29.43 0.94 -3.27
C PRO A 120 30.00 -0.50 -3.33
N PRO A 121 30.86 -0.81 -4.31
CA PRO A 121 31.54 -2.09 -4.33
C PRO A 121 32.29 -2.26 -3.01
N LEU A 122 32.16 -3.45 -2.43
CA LEU A 122 33.09 -3.94 -1.42
C LEU A 122 34.48 -3.93 -2.07
N GLU A 123 35.33 -3.00 -1.64
CA GLU A 123 36.77 -3.04 -1.88
C GLU A 123 37.48 -2.93 -0.54
N GLY A 124 38.36 -3.90 -0.26
CA GLY A 124 39.38 -3.84 0.80
C GLY A 124 39.28 -4.95 1.82
#